data_AF-A0A7V9EKX1-F1
#
_entry.id   AF-A0A7V9EKX1-F1
#
_cell.length_a   1.000
_cell.length_b   1.000
_cell.length_c   1.000
_cell.angle_alpha   90.00
_cell.angle_beta   90.00
_cell.angle_gamma   90.00
#
_symmetry.space_group_name_H-M   'P 1'
#
loop_
_entity.id
_entity.type
_entity.pdbx_description
1 polymer ?
#
loop_
_entity_poly.entity_id
_entity_poly.type
_entity_poly.pdbx_seq_one_letter_code
_entity_poly.pdbx_strand_id
1 'polypeptide(L)'
;MFDGKQGQPRRVGVTVDLSTNATSDGDTLSALENVVGTFADDTLTGNSGPNGLFPVDGDDTVSGGGGDDLVDAGNGTDTAQG
;
A
#
# COMPACT_ATOMS: atom_id res chain seq x y z
N MET A 1 -34.80 -13.67 -7.07
CA MET A 1 -33.76 -14.50 -6.44
C MET A 1 -32.51 -13.66 -6.36
N PHE A 2 -32.16 -13.17 -5.17
CA PHE A 2 -30.89 -12.50 -4.92
C PHE A 2 -29.87 -13.61 -4.69
N ASP A 3 -28.84 -13.71 -5.53
CA ASP A 3 -27.75 -14.64 -5.26
C ASP A 3 -27.04 -14.18 -3.96
N GLY A 4 -26.70 -15.15 -3.11
CA GLY A 4 -26.21 -14.94 -1.74
C GLY A 4 -24.82 -14.32 -1.63
N LYS A 5 -24.40 -13.44 -2.55
CA LYS A 5 -23.15 -12.67 -2.47
C LYS A 5 -23.31 -11.25 -1.91
N GLN A 6 -24.46 -10.93 -1.31
CA GLN A 6 -24.69 -9.66 -0.63
C GLN A 6 -24.33 -9.80 0.86
N GLY A 7 -23.05 -9.70 1.22
CA GLY A 7 -22.69 -9.80 2.64
C GLY A 7 -21.24 -9.63 3.05
N GLN A 8 -20.28 -9.58 2.13
CA GLN A 8 -18.89 -9.23 2.49
C GLN A 8 -18.49 -8.01 1.65
N PRO A 9 -18.03 -6.90 2.26
CA PRO A 9 -17.44 -5.82 1.49
C PRO A 9 -16.31 -6.44 0.66
N ARG A 10 -16.32 -6.22 -0.65
CA ARG A 10 -15.17 -6.60 -1.48
C ARG A 10 -13.99 -5.79 -0.98
N ARG A 11 -13.08 -6.45 -0.26
CA ARG A 11 -11.79 -5.87 0.07
C ARG A 11 -11.05 -5.70 -1.27
N VAL A 12 -10.74 -4.46 -1.60
CA VAL A 12 -10.03 -4.09 -2.82
C VAL A 12 -8.76 -3.43 -2.35
N GLY A 13 -7.62 -3.98 -2.76
CA GLY A 13 -6.33 -3.41 -2.44
C GLY A 13 -6.09 -2.09 -3.15
N VAL A 14 -5.12 -1.35 -2.67
CA VAL A 14 -4.67 -0.08 -3.24
C VAL A 14 -3.29 -0.26 -3.87
N THR A 15 -3.03 0.56 -4.89
CA THR A 15 -1.69 0.78 -5.40
C THR A 15 -1.29 2.21 -5.07
N VAL A 16 -0.24 2.37 -4.26
CA VAL A 16 0.30 3.67 -3.87
C VAL A 16 1.77 3.72 -4.30
N ASP A 17 2.16 4.77 -5.00
CA ASP A 17 3.54 4.98 -5.44
C ASP A 17 4.00 6.41 -5.15
N LEU A 18 4.73 6.56 -4.04
CA LEU A 18 5.29 7.84 -3.62
C LEU A 18 6.47 8.28 -4.47
N SER A 19 7.10 7.38 -5.25
CA SER A 19 8.23 7.74 -6.11
C SER A 19 7.83 8.69 -7.25
N THR A 20 6.55 8.65 -7.63
CA THR A 20 5.98 9.50 -8.67
C THR A 20 5.62 10.90 -8.17
N ASN A 21 5.49 11.09 -6.85
CA ASN A 21 4.97 12.30 -6.23
C ASN A 21 3.62 12.78 -6.81
N ALA A 22 2.80 11.87 -7.33
CA ALA A 22 1.50 12.21 -7.89
C ALA A 22 0.45 11.11 -7.78
N THR A 23 -0.84 11.48 -7.83
CA THR A 23 -1.96 10.53 -7.97
C THR A 23 -2.27 10.26 -9.44
N SER A 24 -3.07 9.22 -9.72
CA SER A 24 -3.60 8.95 -11.08
C SER A 24 -4.40 10.11 -11.66
N ASP A 25 -4.95 10.96 -10.79
CA ASP A 25 -5.81 12.08 -11.15
C ASP A 25 -4.99 13.38 -11.32
N GLY A 26 -3.68 13.32 -11.10
CA GLY A 26 -2.73 14.42 -11.32
C GLY A 26 -2.50 15.29 -10.10
N ASP A 27 -2.98 14.90 -8.92
CA ASP A 27 -2.67 15.61 -7.68
C ASP A 27 -1.18 15.47 -7.37
N THR A 28 -0.56 16.49 -6.79
CA THR A 28 0.83 16.42 -6.32
C THR A 28 0.87 15.90 -4.89
N LEU A 29 1.68 14.87 -4.68
CA LEU A 29 1.99 14.32 -3.36
C LEU A 29 3.38 14.79 -2.95
N SER A 30 3.48 15.57 -1.89
CA SER A 30 4.76 16.12 -1.42
C SER A 30 4.88 15.96 0.09
N ALA A 31 6.06 15.59 0.58
CA ALA A 31 6.31 15.33 2.00
C ALA A 31 5.31 14.32 2.59
N LEU A 32 5.09 13.22 1.87
CA LEU A 32 4.40 12.06 2.40
C LEU A 32 5.45 11.04 2.80
N GLU A 33 5.51 10.77 4.10
CA GLU A 33 6.43 9.78 4.65
C GLU A 33 5.72 8.51 5.08
N ASN A 34 4.38 8.48 5.19
CA ASN A 34 3.66 7.32 5.69
C ASN A 34 2.51 6.90 4.77
N VAL A 35 2.43 5.60 4.47
CA VAL A 35 1.35 4.98 3.70
C VAL A 35 0.75 3.84 4.50
N VAL A 36 -0.56 3.89 4.69
CA VAL A 36 -1.33 2.79 5.28
C VAL A 36 -2.19 2.20 4.17
N GLY A 37 -2.07 0.89 3.97
CA GLY A 37 -2.85 0.12 3.01
C GLY A 37 -4.27 -0.13 3.51
N THR A 38 -4.87 -1.18 2.96
CA THR A 38 -6.23 -1.58 3.22
C THR A 38 -6.25 -2.78 4.15
N PHE A 39 -7.10 -3.76 3.86
CA PHE A 39 -6.99 -5.07 4.45
C PHE A 39 -7.12 -6.11 3.32
N ALA A 40 -6.69 -5.76 2.12
CA ALA A 40 -6.63 -6.64 0.96
C ALA A 40 -5.22 -6.52 0.39
N ASP A 41 -4.89 -7.41 -0.53
CA ASP A 41 -3.60 -7.43 -1.22
C ASP A 41 -3.27 -6.06 -1.85
N ASP A 42 -2.31 -5.36 -1.25
CA ASP A 42 -1.89 -4.01 -1.62
C ASP A 42 -0.55 -3.99 -2.35
N THR A 43 -0.28 -2.88 -3.05
CA THR A 43 1.05 -2.57 -3.61
C THR A 43 1.49 -1.19 -3.16
N LEU A 44 2.50 -1.12 -2.30
CA LEU A 44 3.00 0.14 -1.74
C LEU A 44 4.45 0.37 -2.16
N THR A 45 4.72 1.52 -2.77
CA THR A 45 6.06 1.97 -3.17
C THR A 45 6.40 3.29 -2.50
N GLY A 46 7.52 3.31 -1.77
CA GLY A 46 8.12 4.49 -1.16
C GLY A 46 8.82 5.41 -2.17
N ASN A 47 9.58 6.37 -1.65
CA ASN A 47 10.38 7.31 -2.42
C ASN A 47 11.87 7.19 -2.04
N SER A 48 12.66 8.25 -2.21
CA SER A 48 14.09 8.25 -1.89
C SER A 48 14.42 8.74 -0.48
N GLY A 49 13.40 9.17 0.27
CA GLY A 49 13.51 9.53 1.68
C GLY A 49 12.91 8.44 2.58
N PRO A 50 13.06 8.57 3.90
CA PRO A 50 12.55 7.56 4.84
C PRO A 50 11.02 7.43 4.74
N ASN A 51 10.52 6.20 4.62
CA ASN A 51 9.09 5.92 4.54
C ASN A 51 8.60 4.94 5.62
N GLY A 52 7.38 5.13 6.08
CA GLY A 52 6.59 4.21 6.90
C GLY A 52 5.52 3.53 6.04
N LEU A 53 5.66 2.25 5.75
CA LEU A 53 4.76 1.48 4.88
C LEU A 53 4.05 0.40 5.69
N PHE A 54 2.72 0.48 5.75
CA PHE A 54 1.86 -0.35 6.62
C PHE A 54 0.69 -0.94 5.80
N PRO A 55 0.86 -2.03 5.04
CA PRO A 55 -0.21 -2.60 4.20
C PRO A 55 -1.29 -3.39 4.99
N VAL A 56 -1.02 -3.73 6.25
CA VAL A 56 -1.98 -4.25 7.26
C VAL A 56 -2.36 -5.73 7.16
N ASP A 57 -3.09 -6.17 6.13
CA ASP A 57 -3.64 -7.53 6.03
C ASP A 57 -3.88 -7.86 4.54
N GLY A 58 -3.51 -9.05 4.09
CA GLY A 58 -3.51 -9.40 2.66
C GLY A 58 -2.15 -9.93 2.23
N ASP A 59 -2.03 -10.47 1.03
CA ASP A 59 -0.72 -10.86 0.49
C ASP A 59 -0.11 -9.62 -0.22
N ASP A 60 0.74 -8.87 0.48
CA ASP A 60 1.13 -7.53 0.06
C ASP A 60 2.47 -7.47 -0.69
N THR A 61 2.63 -6.48 -1.56
CA THR A 61 3.93 -6.12 -2.18
C THR A 61 4.37 -4.74 -1.75
N VAL A 62 5.53 -4.65 -1.09
CA VAL A 62 6.08 -3.41 -0.56
C VAL A 62 7.48 -3.15 -1.10
N SER A 63 7.71 -1.95 -1.63
CA SER A 63 9.02 -1.46 -2.05
C SER A 63 9.38 -0.20 -1.26
N GLY A 64 10.39 -0.28 -0.40
CA GLY A 64 10.87 0.86 0.40
C GLY A 64 11.47 1.96 -0.46
N GLY A 65 12.32 1.60 -1.42
CA GLY A 65 13.01 2.56 -2.27
C GLY A 65 14.32 2.99 -1.63
N GLY A 66 14.58 4.29 -1.57
CA GLY A 66 15.79 4.81 -0.95
C GLY A 66 15.49 5.38 0.44
N GLY A 67 16.43 5.27 1.36
CA GLY A 67 16.28 5.81 2.71
C GLY A 67 16.23 4.73 3.78
N ASP A 68 15.98 5.16 5.01
CA ASP A 68 15.79 4.24 6.15
C ASP A 68 14.29 4.05 6.36
N ASP A 69 13.76 2.94 5.84
CA ASP A 69 12.33 2.65 5.84
C ASP A 69 11.88 1.83 7.04
N LEU A 70 10.66 2.12 7.50
CA LEU A 70 9.92 1.30 8.45
C LEU A 70 8.79 0.58 7.70
N VAL A 71 8.91 -0.73 7.56
CA VAL A 71 7.87 -1.58 6.96
C VAL A 71 7.30 -2.49 8.03
N ASP A 72 6.00 -2.37 8.29
CA ASP A 72 5.23 -3.37 9.05
C ASP A 72 4.29 -4.06 8.07
N ALA A 73 4.74 -5.21 7.56
CA ALA A 73 4.06 -5.96 6.51
C ALA A 73 2.68 -6.51 6.94
N GLY A 74 2.36 -6.54 8.24
CA GLY A 74 1.06 -6.98 8.69
C GLY A 74 0.87 -8.50 8.61
N ASN A 75 -0.36 -8.95 8.34
CA ASN A 75 -0.68 -10.37 8.20
C ASN A 75 -0.78 -10.77 6.74
N GLY A 76 -0.17 -11.90 6.38
CA GLY A 76 -0.28 -12.46 5.03
C GLY A 76 1.04 -13.05 4.58
N THR A 77 1.12 -13.35 3.28
CA THR A 77 2.37 -13.72 2.61
C THR A 77 2.91 -12.53 1.86
N ASP A 78 3.75 -11.75 2.53
CA ASP A 78 4.21 -10.46 2.01
C ASP A 78 5.54 -10.56 1.29
N THR A 79 5.71 -9.70 0.28
CA THR A 79 6.99 -9.49 -0.39
C THR A 79 7.46 -8.07 -0.14
N ALA A 80 8.59 -7.93 0.55
CA ALA A 80 9.23 -6.64 0.81
C ALA A 80 10.60 -6.57 0.15
N GLN A 81 10.90 -5.43 -0.48
CA GLN A 81 12.19 -5.12 -1.07
C GLN A 81 12.60 -3.67 -0.77
N GLY A 82 13.90 -3.46 -0.57
CA GLY A 82 14.53 -2.15 -0.35
C GLY A 82 14.98 -1.56 -1.67
#